data_AF-A0A5P9JZT1-F1
#
_entry.id   AF-A0A5P9JZT1-F1
#
_cell.length_a   1.000
_cell.length_b   1.000
_cell.length_c   1.000
_cell.angle_alpha   90.00
_cell.angle_beta   90.00
_cell.angle_gamma   90.00
#
_symmetry.space_group_name_H-M   'P 1'
#
loop_
_entity.id
_entity.type
_entity.pdbx_description
1 polymer ?
#
loop_
_entity_poly.entity_id
_entity_poly.type
_entity_poly.pdbx_seq_one_letter_code
_entity_poly.pdbx_strand_id
1 'polypeptide(L)'
;MPESINGTIRPGEGQRAPRIDNLTGIFRALQACWRPPAGSGFSGQEITLRIAFKRNGEVLGQPRITYYRPGSQPDQREPFTRSVQEAFARCTPLPFSDKLGAAVAGRIFTFRFSDTRPM
;
A
#
# COMPACT_ATOMS: atom_id res chain seq x y z
N MET A 1 -16.36 -1.44 17.43
CA MET A 1 -15.98 -1.34 15.99
C MET A 1 -14.51 -1.70 15.89
N PRO A 2 -14.06 -2.63 15.02
CA PRO A 2 -12.64 -2.92 14.90
C PRO A 2 -11.91 -1.69 14.35
N GLU A 3 -10.94 -1.16 15.10
CA GLU A 3 -10.11 -0.03 14.67
C GLU A 3 -9.38 -0.39 13.38
N SER A 4 -9.81 0.25 12.29
CA SER A 4 -9.17 0.12 10.98
C SER A 4 -7.85 0.88 11.03
N ILE A 5 -6.74 0.22 10.66
CA ILE A 5 -5.44 0.90 10.60
C ILE A 5 -5.37 1.63 9.26
N ASN A 6 -5.32 2.95 9.29
CA ASN A 6 -5.40 3.77 8.08
C ASN A 6 -4.08 4.48 7.80
N GLY A 7 -3.69 4.58 6.54
CA GLY A 7 -2.55 5.41 6.14
C GLY A 7 -2.49 5.68 4.65
N THR A 8 -1.76 6.75 4.30
CA THR A 8 -1.57 7.17 2.91
C THR A 8 -0.14 6.87 2.46
N ILE A 9 -0.01 6.21 1.31
CA ILE A 9 1.25 5.91 0.65
C ILE A 9 1.38 6.87 -0.54
N ARG A 10 2.49 7.60 -0.60
CA ARG A 10 2.83 8.53 -1.68
C ARG A 10 4.06 8.01 -2.41
N PRO A 11 4.24 8.29 -3.72
CA PRO A 11 5.47 7.93 -4.40
C PRO A 11 6.65 8.67 -3.74
N GLY A 12 7.79 7.99 -3.63
CA GLY A 12 9.01 8.55 -3.03
C GLY A 12 9.94 7.45 -2.51
N GLU A 13 11.03 7.88 -1.87
CA GLU A 13 12.05 6.98 -1.31
C GLU A 13 11.56 6.33 -0.01
N GLY A 14 10.66 5.35 -0.14
CA GLY A 14 10.40 4.41 0.96
C GLY A 14 11.66 3.58 1.23
N GLN A 15 11.84 3.15 2.49
CA GLN A 15 12.95 2.28 2.87
C GLN A 15 12.44 0.86 3.12
N ARG A 16 13.03 -0.14 2.43
CA ARG A 16 12.82 -1.55 2.78
C ARG A 16 13.70 -1.88 3.99
N ALA A 17 13.06 -2.22 5.11
CA ALA A 17 13.77 -2.67 6.30
C ALA A 17 13.89 -4.20 6.29
N PRO A 18 15.01 -4.76 6.80
CA PRO A 18 15.17 -6.22 6.95
C PRO A 18 14.19 -6.82 7.97
N ARG A 19 13.62 -5.99 8.86
CA ARG A 19 12.57 -6.34 9.81
C ARG A 19 11.65 -5.14 10.04
N ILE A 20 10.37 -5.40 10.25
CA ILE A 20 9.34 -4.40 10.52
C ILE A 20 8.76 -4.67 11.91
N ASP A 21 8.95 -3.73 12.82
CA ASP A 21 8.55 -3.86 14.24
C ASP A 21 7.37 -2.97 14.63
N ASN A 22 6.92 -2.08 13.74
CA ASN A 22 5.86 -1.13 14.00
C ASN A 22 5.02 -0.84 12.75
N LEU A 23 3.85 -0.22 12.96
CA LEU A 23 2.92 0.12 11.88
C LEU A 23 3.54 1.05 10.83
N THR A 24 4.34 2.04 11.24
CA THR A 24 5.01 2.99 10.33
C THR A 24 5.92 2.27 9.33
N GLY A 25 6.64 1.24 9.77
CA GLY A 25 7.50 0.44 8.91
C GLY A 25 6.72 -0.33 7.82
N ILE A 26 5.47 -0.70 8.07
CA ILE A 26 4.59 -1.32 7.05
C ILE A 26 4.35 -0.33 5.90
N PHE A 27 3.97 0.91 6.23
CA PHE A 27 3.72 1.95 5.22
C PHE A 27 4.98 2.33 4.45
N ARG A 28 6.14 2.44 5.14
CA ARG A 28 7.43 2.72 4.48
C ARG A 28 7.89 1.60 3.55
N ALA A 29 7.68 0.33 3.93
CA ALA A 29 8.00 -0.80 3.07
C ALA A 29 7.14 -0.78 1.81
N LEU A 30 5.81 -0.59 1.95
CA LEU A 30 4.91 -0.51 0.79
C LEU A 30 5.21 0.70 -0.09
N GLN A 31 5.58 1.84 0.50
CA GLN A 31 6.07 3.01 -0.24
C GLN A 31 7.30 2.66 -1.09
N ALA A 32 8.25 1.91 -0.55
CA ALA A 32 9.46 1.49 -1.28
C ALA A 32 9.17 0.56 -2.47
N CYS A 33 8.10 -0.24 -2.39
CA CYS A 33 7.71 -1.20 -3.42
C CYS A 33 6.76 -0.62 -4.47
N TRP A 34 6.11 0.50 -4.17
CA TRP A 34 5.17 1.11 -5.08
C TRP A 34 5.90 1.90 -6.16
N ARG A 35 5.58 1.59 -7.41
CA ARG A 35 6.07 2.28 -8.59
C ARG A 35 4.83 2.76 -9.33
N PRO A 36 4.49 4.06 -9.30
CA PRO A 36 3.36 4.56 -10.06
C PRO A 36 3.59 4.32 -11.57
N PRO A 37 2.52 4.15 -12.37
CA PRO A 37 2.64 3.95 -13.81
C PRO A 37 3.40 5.12 -14.44
N ALA A 38 4.33 4.80 -15.35
CA ALA A 38 5.22 5.78 -15.96
C ALA A 38 4.44 6.76 -16.86
N GLY A 39 4.60 8.05 -16.57
CA GLY A 39 4.16 9.20 -17.35
C GLY A 39 5.01 10.39 -16.93
N SER A 40 5.10 11.44 -17.74
CA SER A 40 6.01 12.60 -17.53
C SER A 40 5.70 13.47 -16.31
N GLY A 41 4.88 12.99 -15.37
CA GLY A 41 4.53 13.65 -14.11
C GLY A 41 3.61 12.80 -13.23
N PHE A 42 3.15 13.39 -12.13
CA PHE A 42 2.15 12.80 -11.24
C PHE A 42 0.85 12.56 -12.00
N SER A 43 0.26 11.36 -11.84
CA SER A 43 -0.99 11.01 -12.51
C SER A 43 -2.20 11.79 -11.99
N GLY A 44 -2.13 12.34 -10.76
CA GLY A 44 -3.26 12.93 -10.07
C GLY A 44 -4.24 11.90 -9.50
N GLN A 45 -3.89 10.61 -9.55
CA GLN A 45 -4.77 9.50 -9.16
C GLN A 45 -4.65 9.18 -7.68
N GLU A 46 -5.77 8.70 -7.12
CA GLU A 46 -5.79 8.12 -5.78
C GLU A 46 -6.58 6.81 -5.79
N ILE A 47 -6.13 5.83 -5.02
CA ILE A 47 -6.88 4.59 -4.82
C ILE A 47 -6.81 4.20 -3.34
N THR A 48 -7.95 3.85 -2.76
CA THR A 48 -8.01 3.33 -1.39
C THR A 48 -8.44 1.89 -1.42
N LEU A 49 -7.68 1.04 -0.72
CA LEU A 49 -7.90 -0.39 -0.64
C LEU A 49 -7.83 -0.90 0.78
N ARG A 50 -8.60 -1.94 1.05
CA ARG A 50 -8.66 -2.65 2.32
C ARG A 50 -8.07 -4.03 2.17
N ILE A 51 -7.09 -4.35 3.01
CA ILE A 51 -6.46 -5.67 3.08
C ILE A 51 -6.24 -6.07 4.52
N ALA A 52 -6.01 -7.36 4.76
CA ALA A 52 -5.43 -7.85 6.00
C ALA A 52 -4.09 -8.53 5.71
N PHE A 53 -3.29 -8.73 6.76
CA PHE A 53 -2.07 -9.53 6.69
C PHE A 53 -2.18 -10.73 7.62
N LYS A 54 -1.45 -11.79 7.27
CA LYS A 54 -1.14 -12.90 8.18
C LYS A 54 -0.02 -12.49 9.15
N ARG A 55 0.18 -13.29 10.19
CA ARG A 55 1.27 -13.09 11.16
C ARG A 55 2.66 -13.06 10.52
N ASN A 56 2.87 -13.84 9.47
CA ASN A 56 4.12 -13.93 8.70
C ASN A 56 4.28 -12.79 7.66
N GLY A 57 3.36 -11.83 7.61
CA GLY A 57 3.41 -10.69 6.69
C GLY A 57 2.97 -10.97 5.25
N GLU A 58 2.43 -12.16 4.96
CA GLU A 58 1.70 -12.39 3.71
C GLU A 58 0.38 -11.62 3.70
N VAL A 59 -0.09 -11.26 2.50
CA VAL A 59 -1.44 -10.72 2.34
C VAL A 59 -2.46 -11.81 2.68
N LEU A 60 -3.45 -11.44 3.49
CA LEU A 60 -4.58 -12.29 3.84
C LEU A 60 -5.81 -11.85 3.04
N GLY A 61 -6.26 -12.73 2.14
CA GLY A 61 -7.42 -12.50 1.28
C GLY A 61 -7.13 -11.60 0.09
N GLN A 62 -8.18 -11.21 -0.63
CA GLN A 62 -8.08 -10.37 -1.81
C GLN A 62 -8.21 -8.89 -1.44
N PRO A 63 -7.32 -8.01 -1.95
CA PRO A 63 -7.45 -6.59 -1.74
C PRO A 63 -8.77 -6.04 -2.28
N ARG A 64 -9.52 -5.33 -1.44
CA ARG A 64 -10.79 -4.70 -1.82
C ARG A 64 -10.60 -3.21 -2.04
N ILE A 65 -10.80 -2.76 -3.28
CA ILE A 65 -10.80 -1.33 -3.60
C ILE A 65 -12.10 -0.72 -3.09
N THR A 66 -11.98 0.34 -2.31
CA THR A 66 -13.10 1.05 -1.68
C THR A 66 -13.29 2.46 -2.21
N TYR A 67 -12.27 3.02 -2.85
CA TYR A 67 -12.31 4.35 -3.46
C TYR A 67 -11.30 4.43 -4.59
N TYR A 68 -11.64 5.17 -5.63
CA TYR A 68 -10.73 5.53 -6.71
C TYR A 68 -11.04 6.95 -7.17
N ARG A 69 -10.00 7.78 -7.28
CA ARG A 69 -10.05 9.11 -7.85
C ARG A 69 -9.33 9.08 -9.20
N PRO A 70 -10.02 9.42 -10.30
CA PRO A 70 -9.36 9.56 -11.59
C PRO A 70 -8.37 10.72 -11.58
N GLY A 71 -7.31 10.55 -12.36
CA GLY A 71 -6.29 11.55 -12.59
C GLY A 71 -6.64 12.46 -13.77
N SER A 72 -5.65 13.20 -14.27
CA SER A 72 -5.81 14.09 -15.43
C SER A 72 -5.86 13.35 -16.76
N GLN A 73 -5.25 12.16 -16.84
CA GLN A 73 -5.21 11.35 -18.06
C GLN A 73 -6.37 10.34 -18.11
N PRO A 74 -7.03 10.15 -19.26
CA PRO A 74 -8.04 9.11 -19.44
C PRO A 74 -7.42 7.71 -19.36
N ASP A 75 -8.24 6.71 -19.06
CA ASP A 75 -7.89 5.27 -19.10
C ASP A 75 -6.77 4.80 -18.15
N GLN A 76 -6.34 5.61 -17.19
CA GLN A 76 -5.28 5.23 -16.26
C GLN A 76 -5.73 4.39 -15.05
N ARG A 77 -7.02 4.06 -14.93
CA ARG A 77 -7.54 3.30 -13.77
C ARG A 77 -6.91 1.91 -13.65
N GLU A 78 -6.89 1.17 -14.76
CA GLU A 78 -6.35 -0.19 -14.76
C GLU A 78 -4.82 -0.19 -14.57
N PRO A 79 -4.02 0.61 -15.30
CA PRO A 79 -2.58 0.72 -15.04
C PRO A 79 -2.25 1.11 -13.60
N PHE A 80 -2.98 2.07 -13.02
CA PHE A 80 -2.77 2.50 -11.64
C PHE A 80 -3.13 1.41 -10.63
N THR A 81 -4.26 0.71 -10.84
CA THR A 81 -4.65 -0.42 -9.99
C THR A 81 -3.62 -1.55 -10.04
N ARG A 82 -3.12 -1.87 -11.23
CA ARG A 82 -2.06 -2.87 -11.44
C ARG A 82 -0.79 -2.47 -10.71
N SER A 83 -0.36 -1.22 -10.81
CA SER A 83 0.83 -0.70 -10.13
C SER A 83 0.82 -0.93 -8.62
N VAL A 84 -0.37 -0.80 -8.02
CA VAL A 84 -0.60 -0.99 -6.59
C VAL A 84 -0.64 -2.47 -6.22
N GLN A 85 -1.29 -3.31 -7.02
CA GLN A 85 -1.26 -4.76 -6.82
C GLN A 85 0.16 -5.31 -6.90
N GLU A 86 0.95 -4.85 -7.87
CA GLU A 86 2.36 -5.24 -7.99
C GLU A 86 3.20 -4.74 -6.82
N ALA A 87 2.88 -3.59 -6.22
CA ALA A 87 3.56 -3.12 -5.02
C ALA A 87 3.43 -4.13 -3.88
N PHE A 88 2.24 -4.69 -3.66
CA PHE A 88 2.04 -5.77 -2.69
C PHE A 88 2.81 -7.02 -3.10
N ALA A 89 2.70 -7.47 -4.35
CA ALA A 89 3.42 -8.64 -4.83
C ALA A 89 4.95 -8.54 -4.67
N ARG A 90 5.54 -7.35 -4.82
CA ARG A 90 6.99 -7.10 -4.64
C ARG A 90 7.42 -7.08 -3.17
N CYS A 91 6.53 -6.65 -2.28
CA CYS A 91 6.85 -6.41 -0.87
C CYS A 91 6.47 -7.56 0.05
N THR A 92 5.48 -8.37 -0.32
CA THR A 92 4.99 -9.46 0.53
C THR A 92 5.73 -10.77 0.23
N PRO A 93 6.03 -11.59 1.25
CA PRO A 93 5.73 -11.37 2.66
C PRO A 93 6.55 -10.23 3.27
N LEU A 94 5.88 -9.36 4.03
CA LEU A 94 6.55 -8.30 4.77
C LEU A 94 7.28 -8.91 5.98
N PRO A 95 8.54 -8.54 6.26
CA PRO A 95 9.33 -9.19 7.32
C PRO A 95 8.91 -8.67 8.71
N PHE A 96 7.69 -9.00 9.15
CA PHE A 96 7.19 -8.62 10.46
C PHE A 96 8.00 -9.31 11.57
N SER A 97 8.24 -8.60 12.66
CA SER A 97 8.64 -9.27 13.90
C SER A 97 7.47 -10.01 14.52
N ASP A 98 7.76 -10.99 15.38
CA ASP A 98 6.74 -11.82 16.00
C ASP A 98 5.71 -11.01 16.79
N LYS A 99 6.18 -9.95 17.47
CA LYS A 99 5.34 -9.03 18.23
C LYS A 99 4.40 -8.25 17.30
N LEU A 100 4.94 -7.67 16.22
CA LEU A 100 4.11 -6.92 15.28
C LEU A 100 3.13 -7.84 14.58
N GLY A 101 3.60 -8.96 14.03
CA GLY A 101 2.79 -9.93 13.32
C GLY A 101 1.61 -10.41 14.17
N ALA A 102 1.82 -10.69 15.46
CA ALA A 102 0.74 -11.04 16.37
C ALA A 102 -0.26 -9.90 16.60
N ALA A 103 0.22 -8.65 16.67
CA ALA A 103 -0.62 -7.47 16.89
C ALA A 103 -1.44 -7.04 15.66
N VAL A 104 -1.01 -7.42 14.45
CA VAL A 104 -1.63 -7.00 13.18
C VAL A 104 -2.34 -8.11 12.40
N ALA A 105 -2.08 -9.38 12.72
CA ALA A 105 -2.67 -10.51 12.03
C ALA A 105 -4.21 -10.41 12.01
N GLY A 106 -4.79 -10.53 10.81
CA GLY A 106 -6.24 -10.48 10.62
C GLY A 106 -6.89 -9.10 10.77
N ARG A 107 -6.14 -8.06 11.15
CA ARG A 107 -6.67 -6.69 11.24
C ARG A 107 -6.81 -6.08 9.86
N ILE A 108 -7.88 -5.32 9.66
CA ILE A 108 -8.12 -4.60 8.41
C ILE A 108 -7.27 -3.32 8.38
N PHE A 109 -6.44 -3.23 7.36
CA PHE A 109 -5.70 -2.05 6.98
C PHE A 109 -6.41 -1.34 5.83
N THR A 110 -6.54 -0.03 5.91
CA THR A 110 -6.97 0.83 4.81
C THR A 110 -5.76 1.61 4.29
N PHE A 111 -5.29 1.27 3.10
CA PHE A 111 -4.20 1.97 2.43
C PHE A 111 -4.76 2.89 1.37
N ARG A 112 -4.38 4.17 1.39
CA ARG A 112 -4.63 5.12 0.29
C ARG A 112 -3.33 5.34 -0.47
N PHE A 113 -3.23 4.91 -1.71
CA PHE A 113 -2.15 5.27 -2.61
C PHE A 113 -2.53 6.57 -3.31
N SER A 114 -1.69 7.60 -3.20
CA SER A 114 -1.97 8.94 -3.73
C SER A 114 -0.77 9.44 -4.52
N ASP A 115 -0.98 9.65 -5.81
CA ASP A 115 0.01 10.15 -6.77
C ASP A 115 -0.39 11.56 -7.22
N THR A 116 -0.57 12.48 -6.26
CA THR A 116 -1.31 13.73 -6.47
C THR A 116 -0.51 15.04 -6.45
N ARG A 117 0.80 15.08 -6.12
CA ARG A 117 1.56 16.36 -6.05
C ARG A 117 3.09 16.22 -6.02
N PRO A 118 3.85 17.20 -6.56
CA PRO A 118 5.11 17.65 -5.98
C PRO A 118 4.81 18.47 -4.71
N MET A 119 5.62 18.26 -3.66
CA MET A 119 5.51 18.95 -2.37
C MET A 119 5.43 20.47 -2.52
#